data_AF-A0A958YET9-F1
#
_entry.id   AF-A0A958YET9-F1
#
_cell.length_a   1.000
_cell.length_b   1.000
_cell.length_c   1.000
_cell.angle_alpha   90.00
_cell.angle_beta   90.00
_cell.angle_gamma   90.00
#
_symmetry.space_group_name_H-M   'P 1'
#
loop_
_entity.id
_entity.type
_entity.pdbx_description
1 polymer ?
#
loop_
_entity_poly.entity_id
_entity_poly.type
_entity_poly.pdbx_seq_one_letter_code
_entity_poly.pdbx_strand_id
1 'polypeptide(L)'
;MRKRNWKQLLTERSKRILVPFLFGIVAITPLHMFIFQKFYNMPLSYYAGSAHLWFLGNIFAYVLLLSPLFFYLKKHESGKFRAGIAKVMSYAVGPLSVTVFFVLEIVLVKPQLFELYAQTWHGFFLGLVAFLFGFLFVYSGTNFWQTVAKWKWLYLAMAAVLFALRYTGFIPETIYYLKALESNCWIFTVFGLGYQYLNRPSATLKYLSQAAYPVYIIHMFVLYVGALIILPLAMPPFLKFLAITFFTFIVCFLVYELILRRINILRPLFGLKWQSKNNQLNQSTVTDLPAKTSNVLGEASGT
;
A
#
# COMPACT_ATOMS: atom_id res chain seq x y z
N MET A 1 3.43 15.40 -9.16
CA MET A 1 2.22 16.11 -9.67
C MET A 1 2.43 17.62 -9.88
N ARG A 2 3.65 18.17 -9.93
CA ARG A 2 3.87 19.65 -9.90
C ARG A 2 3.72 20.36 -11.27
N LYS A 3 3.57 19.61 -12.38
CA LYS A 3 3.34 20.10 -13.75
C LYS A 3 2.54 19.13 -14.64
N ARG A 4 1.52 18.43 -14.10
CA ARG A 4 0.83 17.35 -14.85
C ARG A 4 -0.61 17.72 -15.18
N ASN A 5 -0.99 17.60 -16.45
CA ASN A 5 -2.37 17.72 -16.91
C ASN A 5 -3.18 16.49 -16.43
N TRP A 6 -4.46 16.66 -16.13
CA TRP A 6 -5.40 15.59 -15.76
C TRP A 6 -5.28 14.36 -16.67
N LYS A 7 -5.26 14.60 -17.98
CA LYS A 7 -5.14 13.53 -18.99
C LYS A 7 -3.85 12.71 -18.79
N GLN A 8 -2.73 13.38 -18.53
CA GLN A 8 -1.45 12.71 -18.30
C GLN A 8 -1.46 11.87 -17.01
N LEU A 9 -2.10 12.37 -15.94
CA LEU A 9 -2.25 11.62 -14.70
C LEU A 9 -3.10 10.36 -14.93
N LEU A 10 -4.23 10.48 -15.61
CA LEU A 10 -5.08 9.32 -15.92
C LEU A 10 -4.32 8.29 -16.76
N THR A 11 -3.63 8.70 -17.82
CA THR A 11 -2.85 7.76 -18.65
C THR A 11 -1.76 7.05 -17.85
N GLU A 12 -1.02 7.77 -16.99
CA GLU A 12 0.00 7.16 -16.13
C GLU A 12 -0.60 6.16 -15.13
N ARG A 13 -1.76 6.49 -14.55
CA ARG A 13 -2.45 5.64 -13.57
C ARG A 13 -3.07 4.42 -14.23
N SER A 14 -3.70 4.56 -15.39
CA SER A 14 -4.23 3.44 -16.16
C SER A 14 -3.12 2.44 -16.51
N LYS A 15 -1.96 2.92 -16.98
CA LYS A 15 -0.82 2.03 -17.29
C LYS A 15 -0.25 1.31 -16.08
N ARG A 16 -0.31 1.90 -14.88
CA ARG A 16 0.27 1.33 -13.65
C ARG A 16 -0.70 0.55 -12.79
N ILE A 17 -2.00 0.76 -12.95
CA ILE A 17 -3.04 0.22 -12.07
C ILE A 17 -4.05 -0.57 -12.90
N LEU A 18 -4.69 0.07 -13.88
CA LEU A 18 -5.75 -0.56 -14.68
C LEU A 18 -5.21 -1.72 -15.53
N VAL A 19 -4.06 -1.56 -16.19
CA VAL A 19 -3.46 -2.63 -17.00
C VAL A 19 -3.12 -3.87 -16.15
N PRO A 20 -2.37 -3.75 -15.03
CA PRO A 20 -2.15 -4.90 -14.14
C PRO A 20 -3.44 -5.48 -13.55
N PHE A 21 -4.43 -4.65 -13.25
CA PHE A 21 -5.72 -5.11 -12.72
C PHE A 21 -6.47 -5.98 -13.74
N LEU A 22 -6.62 -5.51 -14.98
CA LEU A 22 -7.29 -6.25 -16.05
C LEU A 22 -6.52 -7.53 -16.40
N PHE A 23 -5.20 -7.46 -16.51
CA PHE A 23 -4.36 -8.64 -16.69
C PHE A 23 -4.53 -9.63 -15.55
N GLY A 24 -4.54 -9.13 -14.31
CA GLY A 24 -4.76 -9.95 -13.13
C GLY A 24 -6.11 -10.67 -13.14
N ILE A 25 -7.20 -9.98 -13.52
CA ILE A 25 -8.54 -10.56 -13.66
C ILE A 25 -8.57 -11.71 -14.67
N VAL A 26 -7.91 -11.53 -15.82
CA VAL A 26 -8.00 -12.45 -16.96
C VAL A 26 -6.97 -13.58 -16.90
N ALA A 27 -5.79 -13.33 -16.34
CA ALA A 27 -4.70 -14.30 -16.32
C ALA A 27 -4.45 -14.86 -14.92
N ILE A 28 -4.31 -14.00 -13.90
CA ILE A 28 -3.85 -14.43 -12.57
C ILE A 28 -4.98 -15.00 -11.73
N THR A 29 -6.19 -14.45 -11.84
CA THR A 29 -7.35 -14.95 -11.10
C THR A 29 -7.72 -16.38 -11.50
N PRO A 30 -7.90 -16.69 -12.79
CA PRO A 30 -8.21 -18.05 -13.22
C PRO A 30 -7.16 -19.06 -12.79
N LEU A 31 -5.87 -18.71 -12.81
CA LEU A 31 -4.78 -19.62 -12.44
C LEU A 31 -4.90 -20.16 -11.02
N HIS A 32 -5.13 -19.28 -10.04
CA HIS A 32 -5.30 -19.75 -8.65
C HIS A 32 -6.67 -20.41 -8.45
N MET A 33 -7.71 -19.98 -9.16
CA MET A 33 -9.01 -20.66 -9.13
C MET A 33 -8.95 -22.09 -9.68
N PHE A 34 -8.15 -22.36 -10.72
CA PHE A 34 -7.93 -23.73 -11.20
C PHE A 34 -7.24 -24.62 -10.15
N ILE A 35 -6.28 -24.07 -9.41
CA ILE A 35 -5.63 -24.82 -8.31
C ILE A 35 -6.65 -25.13 -7.21
N PHE A 36 -7.49 -24.16 -6.85
CA PHE A 36 -8.55 -24.34 -5.87
C PHE A 36 -9.56 -25.42 -6.32
N GLN A 37 -10.05 -25.33 -7.55
CA GLN A 37 -10.98 -26.30 -8.12
C GLN A 37 -10.37 -27.71 -8.10
N LYS A 38 -9.10 -27.84 -8.51
CA LYS A 38 -8.37 -29.10 -8.45
C LYS A 38 -8.25 -29.65 -7.02
N PHE A 39 -7.89 -28.80 -6.05
CA PHE A 39 -7.73 -29.22 -4.66
C PHE A 39 -9.02 -29.79 -4.06
N TYR A 40 -10.17 -29.19 -4.41
CA TYR A 40 -11.49 -29.61 -3.93
C TYR A 40 -12.23 -30.56 -4.89
N ASN A 41 -11.56 -31.11 -5.92
CA ASN A 41 -12.17 -31.98 -6.94
C ASN A 41 -13.43 -31.38 -7.62
N MET A 42 -13.44 -30.06 -7.83
CA MET A 42 -14.50 -29.35 -8.53
C MET A 42 -14.27 -29.40 -10.05
N PRO A 43 -15.34 -29.28 -10.87
CA PRO A 43 -15.19 -29.16 -12.31
C PRO A 43 -14.38 -27.92 -12.69
N LEU A 44 -13.47 -28.08 -13.67
CA LEU A 44 -12.67 -26.97 -14.17
C LEU A 44 -13.55 -25.95 -14.87
N SER A 45 -13.52 -24.71 -14.40
CA SER A 45 -14.24 -23.59 -14.99
C SER A 45 -13.39 -22.33 -14.96
N TYR A 46 -13.42 -21.56 -16.05
CA TYR A 46 -12.67 -20.33 -16.17
C TYR A 46 -13.36 -19.21 -15.37
N TYR A 47 -12.75 -18.82 -14.25
CA TYR A 47 -13.26 -17.76 -13.38
C TYR A 47 -12.45 -16.48 -13.53
N ALA A 48 -12.92 -15.58 -14.39
CA ALA A 48 -12.38 -14.22 -14.49
C ALA A 48 -13.12 -13.30 -13.53
N GLY A 49 -12.41 -12.79 -12.53
CA GLY A 49 -12.96 -11.88 -11.53
C GLY A 49 -11.87 -11.11 -10.80
N SER A 50 -12.27 -10.11 -10.03
CA SER A 50 -11.33 -9.31 -9.26
C SER A 50 -10.65 -10.11 -8.16
N ALA A 51 -11.35 -11.08 -7.54
CA ALA A 51 -10.82 -11.94 -6.46
C ALA A 51 -10.01 -11.11 -5.44
N HIS A 52 -8.77 -11.50 -5.11
CA HIS A 52 -7.88 -10.75 -4.21
C HIS A 52 -7.45 -9.39 -4.75
N LEU A 53 -7.56 -9.15 -6.06
CA LEU A 53 -7.19 -7.90 -6.73
C LEU A 53 -8.27 -6.81 -6.61
N TRP A 54 -9.40 -7.07 -5.95
CA TRP A 54 -10.50 -6.10 -5.75
C TRP A 54 -10.00 -4.71 -5.30
N PHE A 55 -9.02 -4.68 -4.39
CA PHE A 55 -8.48 -3.45 -3.85
C PHE A 55 -7.83 -2.57 -4.92
N LEU A 56 -7.31 -3.18 -6.00
CA LEU A 56 -6.67 -2.46 -7.08
C LEU A 56 -7.69 -1.73 -7.97
N GLY A 57 -8.82 -2.37 -8.24
CA GLY A 57 -9.97 -1.75 -8.88
C GLY A 57 -10.49 -0.56 -8.07
N ASN A 58 -10.61 -0.74 -6.76
CA ASN A 58 -11.00 0.31 -5.83
C ASN A 58 -10.05 1.52 -5.86
N ILE A 59 -8.72 1.31 -5.77
CA ILE A 59 -7.75 2.41 -5.89
C ILE A 59 -7.93 3.17 -7.20
N PHE A 60 -8.14 2.45 -8.32
CA PHE A 60 -8.34 3.11 -9.61
C PHE A 60 -9.63 3.96 -9.61
N ALA A 61 -10.73 3.42 -9.06
CA ALA A 61 -11.96 4.17 -8.89
C ALA A 61 -11.77 5.42 -8.01
N TYR A 62 -11.07 5.31 -6.88
CA TYR A 62 -10.78 6.44 -6.01
C TYR A 62 -9.96 7.52 -6.71
N VAL A 63 -8.97 7.11 -7.52
CA VAL A 63 -8.19 8.04 -8.34
C VAL A 63 -9.11 8.80 -9.28
N LEU A 64 -10.06 8.16 -9.96
CA LEU A 64 -10.99 8.82 -10.89
C LEU A 64 -11.96 9.77 -10.17
N LEU A 65 -12.54 9.31 -9.07
CA LEU A 65 -13.55 10.06 -8.31
C LEU A 65 -12.97 11.27 -7.60
N LEU A 66 -11.78 11.13 -6.99
CA LEU A 66 -11.18 12.17 -6.15
C LEU A 66 -10.18 13.05 -6.87
N SER A 67 -9.77 12.70 -8.09
CA SER A 67 -8.84 13.56 -8.83
C SER A 67 -9.37 14.98 -9.05
N PRO A 68 -10.66 15.28 -9.32
CA PRO A 68 -11.09 16.66 -9.55
C PRO A 68 -10.87 17.50 -8.29
N LEU A 69 -11.22 16.93 -7.14
CA LEU A 69 -10.96 17.50 -5.84
C LEU A 69 -9.47 17.71 -5.60
N PHE A 70 -8.62 16.71 -5.88
CA PHE A 70 -7.18 16.82 -5.68
C PHE A 70 -6.53 17.89 -6.55
N PHE A 71 -6.94 18.02 -7.81
CA PHE A 71 -6.45 19.08 -8.70
C PHE A 71 -6.91 20.46 -8.22
N TYR A 72 -8.16 20.58 -7.77
CA TYR A 72 -8.68 21.81 -7.19
C TYR A 72 -7.89 22.23 -5.94
N LEU A 73 -7.77 21.34 -4.95
CA LEU A 73 -7.02 21.60 -3.71
C LEU A 73 -5.57 21.96 -4.01
N LYS A 74 -4.96 21.28 -4.97
CA LYS A 74 -3.58 21.55 -5.35
C LYS A 74 -3.39 22.91 -6.02
N LYS A 75 -4.36 23.36 -6.83
CA LYS A 75 -4.33 24.71 -7.42
C LYS A 75 -4.41 25.80 -6.34
N HIS A 76 -5.06 25.49 -5.21
CA HIS A 76 -5.21 26.37 -4.06
C HIS A 76 -4.29 25.97 -2.88
N GLU A 77 -3.04 25.59 -3.18
CA GLU A 77 -2.05 25.16 -2.18
C GLU A 77 -1.72 26.21 -1.12
N SER A 78 -2.01 27.50 -1.33
CA SER A 78 -1.86 28.59 -0.34
C SER A 78 -3.19 29.05 0.28
N GLY A 79 -4.28 28.33 0.04
CA GLY A 79 -5.61 28.73 0.50
C GLY A 79 -5.83 28.54 2.00
N LYS A 80 -6.80 29.30 2.54
CA LYS A 80 -7.24 29.22 3.96
C LYS A 80 -7.63 27.79 4.37
N PHE A 81 -8.16 26.99 3.44
CA PHE A 81 -8.50 25.59 3.69
C PHE A 81 -7.30 24.74 4.09
N ARG A 82 -6.16 24.87 3.38
CA ARG A 82 -4.95 24.14 3.74
C ARG A 82 -4.43 24.56 5.11
N ALA A 83 -4.43 25.85 5.40
CA ALA A 83 -4.03 26.38 6.69
C ALA A 83 -4.93 25.85 7.82
N GLY A 84 -6.25 25.78 7.59
CA GLY A 84 -7.21 25.18 8.51
C GLY A 84 -6.91 23.72 8.81
N ILE A 85 -6.75 22.89 7.77
CA ILE A 85 -6.39 21.47 7.94
C ILE A 85 -5.04 21.33 8.66
N ALA A 86 -4.02 22.07 8.22
CA ALA A 86 -2.69 22.01 8.82
C ALA A 86 -2.71 22.40 10.31
N LYS A 87 -3.57 23.37 10.68
CA LYS A 87 -3.79 23.77 12.07
C LYS A 87 -4.48 22.65 12.86
N VAL A 88 -5.59 22.09 12.35
CA VAL A 88 -6.27 20.96 13.01
C VAL A 88 -5.30 19.80 13.23
N MET A 89 -4.52 19.42 12.20
CA MET A 89 -3.56 18.32 12.25
C MET A 89 -2.33 18.58 13.13
N SER A 90 -2.15 19.81 13.64
CA SER A 90 -1.06 20.14 14.57
C SER A 90 -1.38 19.76 16.03
N TYR A 91 -2.65 19.51 16.35
CA TYR A 91 -3.08 19.09 17.68
C TYR A 91 -3.15 17.57 17.80
N ALA A 92 -2.95 17.03 19.01
CA ALA A 92 -3.00 15.58 19.27
C ALA A 92 -4.34 14.94 18.86
N VAL A 93 -5.45 15.68 19.03
CA VAL A 93 -6.80 15.26 18.64
C VAL A 93 -7.06 15.43 17.14
N GLY A 94 -6.22 16.20 16.44
CA GLY A 94 -6.32 16.46 15.00
C GLY A 94 -6.40 15.19 14.16
N PRO A 95 -5.39 14.30 14.20
CA PRO A 95 -5.47 13.01 13.53
C PRO A 95 -6.69 12.17 13.96
N LEU A 96 -7.04 12.17 15.26
CA LEU A 96 -8.18 11.40 15.78
C LEU A 96 -9.53 11.88 15.24
N SER A 97 -9.68 13.16 14.94
CA SER A 97 -10.91 13.72 14.35
C SER A 97 -11.30 13.05 13.02
N VAL A 98 -10.31 12.47 12.31
CA VAL A 98 -10.56 11.71 11.08
C VAL A 98 -11.44 10.49 11.33
N THR A 99 -11.36 9.90 12.52
CA THR A 99 -12.16 8.75 12.93
C THR A 99 -13.66 9.01 12.79
N VAL A 100 -14.10 10.26 12.96
CA VAL A 100 -15.52 10.63 12.80
C VAL A 100 -16.04 10.28 11.40
N PHE A 101 -15.21 10.40 10.36
CA PHE A 101 -15.60 10.05 8.99
C PHE A 101 -15.68 8.54 8.76
N PHE A 102 -14.83 7.77 9.44
CA PHE A 102 -14.92 6.31 9.46
C PHE A 102 -16.17 5.84 10.21
N VAL A 103 -16.48 6.49 11.33
CA VAL A 103 -17.73 6.27 12.08
C VAL A 103 -18.95 6.61 11.23
N LEU A 104 -18.93 7.74 10.53
CA LEU A 104 -20.01 8.15 9.64
C LEU A 104 -20.26 7.13 8.53
N GLU A 105 -19.20 6.57 7.94
CA GLU A 105 -19.32 5.50 6.96
C GLU A 105 -20.05 4.29 7.53
N ILE A 106 -19.70 3.85 8.74
CA ILE A 106 -20.35 2.72 9.44
C ILE A 106 -21.83 3.01 9.68
N VAL A 107 -22.18 4.22 10.14
CA VAL A 107 -23.58 4.63 10.39
C VAL A 107 -24.42 4.56 9.12
N LEU A 108 -23.84 5.01 8.00
CA LEU A 108 -24.54 5.12 6.72
C LEU A 108 -24.64 3.78 5.99
N VAL A 109 -23.56 3.01 5.94
CA VAL A 109 -23.49 1.76 5.18
C VAL A 109 -24.03 0.57 5.97
N LYS A 110 -23.96 0.60 7.31
CA LYS A 110 -24.43 -0.45 8.22
C LYS A 110 -23.88 -1.84 7.84
N PRO A 111 -22.55 -2.05 7.88
CA PRO A 111 -21.96 -3.33 7.53
C PRO A 111 -22.46 -4.45 8.44
N GLN A 112 -22.62 -5.66 7.88
CA GLN A 112 -22.93 -6.86 8.66
C GLN A 112 -21.81 -7.17 9.65
N LEU A 113 -20.56 -7.14 9.17
CA LEU A 113 -19.34 -7.26 9.97
C LEU A 113 -18.36 -6.18 9.54
N PHE A 114 -17.77 -5.49 10.50
CA PHE A 114 -16.80 -4.42 10.23
C PHE A 114 -15.55 -4.95 9.52
N GLU A 115 -15.12 -6.18 9.85
CA GLU A 115 -13.96 -6.83 9.27
C GLU A 115 -14.21 -7.31 7.83
N LEU A 116 -15.47 -7.41 7.41
CA LEU A 116 -15.86 -7.89 6.09
C LEU A 116 -15.92 -6.73 5.08
N TYR A 117 -14.76 -6.20 4.74
CA TYR A 117 -14.62 -5.09 3.79
C TYR A 117 -14.31 -5.54 2.34
N ALA A 118 -13.74 -6.74 2.14
CA ALA A 118 -13.35 -7.17 0.81
C ALA A 118 -14.57 -7.35 -0.12
N GLN A 119 -14.56 -6.69 -1.28
CA GLN A 119 -15.64 -6.74 -2.27
C GLN A 119 -17.02 -6.29 -1.74
N THR A 120 -17.08 -5.46 -0.69
CA THR A 120 -18.33 -4.91 -0.15
C THR A 120 -18.43 -3.39 -0.35
N TRP A 121 -19.66 -2.85 -0.27
CA TRP A 121 -19.88 -1.40 -0.23
C TRP A 121 -19.18 -0.75 0.96
N HIS A 122 -19.17 -1.44 2.11
CA HIS A 122 -18.43 -1.01 3.29
C HIS A 122 -16.96 -0.81 2.96
N GLY A 123 -16.27 -1.83 2.42
CA GLY A 123 -14.86 -1.66 2.04
C GLY A 123 -14.62 -0.64 0.93
N PHE A 124 -15.57 -0.47 0.01
CA PHE A 124 -15.46 0.58 -1.01
C PHE A 124 -15.45 1.98 -0.40
N PHE A 125 -16.41 2.31 0.48
CA PHE A 125 -16.48 3.63 1.11
C PHE A 125 -15.41 3.83 2.18
N LEU A 126 -15.12 2.80 2.98
CA LEU A 126 -14.03 2.79 3.94
C LEU A 126 -12.69 3.11 3.26
N GLY A 127 -12.40 2.44 2.14
CA GLY A 127 -11.20 2.70 1.34
C GLY A 127 -11.20 4.09 0.69
N LEU A 128 -12.36 4.61 0.26
CA LEU A 128 -12.50 5.95 -0.30
C LEU A 128 -12.16 7.02 0.74
N VAL A 129 -12.69 6.89 1.96
CA VAL A 129 -12.40 7.78 3.10
C VAL A 129 -10.90 7.70 3.45
N ALA A 130 -10.34 6.49 3.56
CA ALA A 130 -8.93 6.31 3.83
C ALA A 130 -8.02 6.93 2.75
N PHE A 131 -8.39 6.79 1.48
CA PHE A 131 -7.63 7.37 0.36
C PHE A 131 -7.70 8.90 0.35
N LEU A 132 -8.88 9.47 0.64
CA LEU A 132 -9.06 10.91 0.79
C LEU A 132 -8.19 11.46 1.93
N PHE A 133 -8.26 10.88 3.12
CA PHE A 133 -7.47 11.36 4.27
C PHE A 133 -5.98 11.12 4.10
N GLY A 134 -5.57 10.02 3.46
CA GLY A 134 -4.18 9.81 3.07
C GLY A 134 -3.64 10.95 2.20
N PHE A 135 -4.44 11.45 1.25
CA PHE A 135 -4.08 12.66 0.49
C PHE A 135 -4.07 13.91 1.38
N LEU A 136 -5.08 14.13 2.23
CA LEU A 136 -5.16 15.31 3.09
C LEU A 136 -4.02 15.39 4.10
N PHE A 137 -3.54 14.26 4.63
CA PHE A 137 -2.36 14.20 5.49
C PHE A 137 -1.11 14.73 4.79
N VAL A 138 -0.86 14.29 3.55
CA VAL A 138 0.25 14.80 2.74
C VAL A 138 0.04 16.27 2.38
N TYR A 139 -1.19 16.66 2.05
CA TYR A 139 -1.56 18.04 1.71
C TYR A 139 -1.36 19.02 2.87
N SER A 140 -1.58 18.56 4.11
CA SER A 140 -1.40 19.34 5.34
C SER A 140 0.07 19.73 5.62
N GLY A 141 1.03 19.14 4.90
CA GLY A 141 2.46 19.42 5.06
C GLY A 141 3.07 18.61 6.21
N THR A 142 4.01 19.22 6.92
CA THR A 142 4.78 18.55 7.99
C THR A 142 4.02 18.41 9.30
N ASN A 143 3.00 19.23 9.54
CA ASN A 143 2.27 19.30 10.80
C ASN A 143 1.71 17.93 11.22
N PHE A 144 1.00 17.26 10.31
CA PHE A 144 0.47 15.92 10.58
C PHE A 144 1.57 14.94 11.02
N TRP A 145 2.65 14.86 10.24
CA TRP A 145 3.76 13.93 10.49
C TRP A 145 4.48 14.21 11.81
N GLN A 146 4.69 15.49 12.14
CA GLN A 146 5.26 15.91 13.42
C GLN A 146 4.35 15.55 14.59
N THR A 147 3.04 15.77 14.45
CA THR A 147 2.05 15.41 15.48
C THR A 147 2.04 13.90 15.72
N VAL A 148 1.95 13.09 14.66
CA VAL A 148 1.90 11.63 14.84
C VAL A 148 3.21 11.06 15.40
N ALA A 149 4.36 11.64 15.03
CA ALA A 149 5.64 11.25 15.62
C ALA A 149 5.74 11.63 17.11
N LYS A 150 5.24 12.81 17.48
CA LYS A 150 5.22 13.29 18.87
C LYS A 150 4.30 12.42 19.75
N TRP A 151 3.09 12.11 19.26
CA TRP A 151 2.04 11.46 20.04
C TRP A 151 1.86 9.96 19.78
N LYS A 152 2.76 9.32 19.01
CA LYS A 152 2.72 7.88 18.69
C LYS A 152 2.46 6.95 19.88
N TRP A 153 3.04 7.25 21.04
CA TRP A 153 2.88 6.42 22.24
C TRP A 153 1.50 6.58 22.89
N LEU A 154 0.90 7.77 22.78
CA LEU A 154 -0.48 7.99 23.18
C LEU A 154 -1.42 7.17 22.29
N TYR A 155 -1.22 7.23 20.97
CA TYR A 155 -2.02 6.44 20.03
C TYR A 155 -1.83 4.94 20.24
N LEU A 156 -0.61 4.48 20.52
CA LEU A 156 -0.33 3.08 20.84
C LEU A 156 -1.05 2.65 22.12
N ALA A 157 -0.96 3.46 23.18
CA ALA A 157 -1.63 3.18 24.45
C ALA A 157 -3.15 3.09 24.27
N MET A 158 -3.74 4.06 23.56
CA MET A 158 -5.18 4.03 23.23
C MET A 158 -5.55 2.78 22.43
N ALA A 159 -4.77 2.44 21.40
CA ALA A 159 -5.03 1.26 20.57
C ALA A 159 -4.93 -0.04 21.38
N ALA A 160 -3.91 -0.17 22.23
CA ALA A 160 -3.69 -1.33 23.08
C ALA A 160 -4.79 -1.49 24.14
N VAL A 161 -5.22 -0.39 24.76
CA VAL A 161 -6.34 -0.40 25.73
C VAL A 161 -7.63 -0.80 25.05
N LEU A 162 -7.99 -0.17 23.91
CA LEU A 162 -9.21 -0.53 23.18
C LEU A 162 -9.18 -2.00 22.71
N PHE A 163 -8.03 -2.45 22.20
CA PHE A 163 -7.82 -3.84 21.83
C PHE A 163 -8.00 -4.78 23.03
N ALA A 164 -7.39 -4.49 24.18
CA ALA A 164 -7.50 -5.32 25.38
C ALA A 164 -8.94 -5.39 25.90
N LEU A 165 -9.65 -4.25 25.94
CA LEU A 165 -11.05 -4.19 26.35
C LEU A 165 -11.97 -4.98 25.40
N ARG A 166 -11.69 -4.94 24.09
CA ARG A 166 -12.40 -5.77 23.11
C ARG A 166 -12.06 -7.25 23.26
N TYR A 167 -10.78 -7.58 23.39
CA TYR A 167 -10.29 -8.96 23.49
C TYR A 167 -10.79 -9.68 24.74
N THR A 168 -10.88 -8.97 25.87
CA THR A 168 -11.42 -9.49 27.14
C THR A 168 -12.94 -9.58 27.16
N GLY A 169 -13.62 -9.07 26.13
CA GLY A 169 -15.09 -9.03 26.04
C GLY A 169 -15.75 -7.93 26.89
N PHE A 170 -14.96 -7.06 27.54
CA PHE A 170 -15.51 -5.91 28.28
C PHE A 170 -16.25 -4.94 27.36
N ILE A 171 -15.75 -4.77 26.13
CA ILE A 171 -16.43 -4.03 25.06
C ILE A 171 -16.97 -5.03 24.03
N PRO A 172 -18.28 -5.03 23.75
CA PRO A 172 -18.86 -5.89 22.73
C PRO A 172 -18.23 -5.66 21.35
N GLU A 173 -18.00 -6.73 20.60
CA GLU A 173 -17.47 -6.66 19.23
C GLU A 173 -18.39 -5.92 18.26
N THR A 174 -19.66 -5.75 18.61
CA THR A 174 -20.66 -5.03 17.82
C THR A 174 -20.51 -3.50 17.91
N ILE A 175 -19.66 -2.98 18.79
CA ILE A 175 -19.42 -1.53 18.91
C ILE A 175 -18.39 -1.07 17.86
N TYR A 176 -18.87 -0.94 16.62
CA TYR A 176 -18.04 -0.65 15.46
C TYR A 176 -17.35 0.72 15.51
N TYR A 177 -17.93 1.72 16.17
CA TYR A 177 -17.30 3.04 16.30
C TYR A 177 -15.99 3.00 17.10
N LEU A 178 -15.94 2.14 18.12
CA LEU A 178 -14.71 1.93 18.89
C LEU A 178 -13.68 1.12 18.09
N LYS A 179 -14.13 0.15 17.26
CA LYS A 179 -13.23 -0.55 16.31
C LYS A 179 -12.62 0.41 15.29
N ALA A 180 -13.39 1.39 14.80
CA ALA A 180 -12.88 2.43 13.90
C ALA A 180 -11.81 3.30 14.59
N LEU A 181 -12.03 3.68 15.86
CA LEU A 181 -11.06 4.42 16.66
C LEU A 181 -9.80 3.60 16.93
N GLU A 182 -9.96 2.35 17.38
CA GLU A 182 -8.87 1.39 17.61
C GLU A 182 -8.00 1.27 16.35
N SER A 183 -8.63 1.05 15.19
CA SER A 183 -7.95 0.90 13.90
C SER A 183 -7.16 2.15 13.51
N ASN A 184 -7.75 3.35 13.65
CA ASN A 184 -7.07 4.61 13.36
C ASN A 184 -5.89 4.85 14.31
N CYS A 185 -6.02 4.53 15.61
CA CYS A 185 -4.93 4.64 16.57
C CYS A 185 -3.76 3.70 16.22
N TRP A 186 -4.02 2.47 15.79
CA TRP A 186 -2.98 1.57 15.26
C TRP A 186 -2.29 2.17 14.02
N ILE A 187 -3.06 2.70 13.06
CA ILE A 187 -2.51 3.33 11.85
C ILE A 187 -1.63 4.54 12.19
N PHE A 188 -2.09 5.45 13.05
CA PHE A 188 -1.32 6.63 13.44
C PHE A 188 -0.05 6.29 14.23
N THR A 189 -0.09 5.20 15.01
CA THR A 189 1.10 4.67 15.67
C THR A 189 2.14 4.21 14.65
N VAL A 190 1.72 3.43 13.66
CA VAL A 190 2.59 2.96 12.57
C VAL A 190 3.15 4.15 11.78
N PHE A 191 2.33 5.16 11.47
CA PHE A 191 2.79 6.38 10.80
C PHE A 191 3.79 7.15 11.64
N GLY A 192 3.57 7.32 12.95
CA GLY A 192 4.49 8.00 13.85
C GLY A 192 5.84 7.29 13.99
N LEU A 193 5.81 5.96 14.20
CA LEU A 193 7.02 5.13 14.29
C LEU A 193 7.77 5.10 12.95
N GLY A 194 7.05 4.90 11.84
CA GLY A 194 7.62 4.89 10.50
C GLY A 194 8.24 6.23 10.12
N TYR A 195 7.57 7.34 10.44
CA TYR A 195 8.08 8.68 10.16
C TYR A 195 9.35 9.00 10.98
N GLN A 196 9.41 8.59 12.25
CA GLN A 196 10.56 8.87 13.11
C GLN A 196 11.76 7.97 12.80
N TYR A 197 11.56 6.68 12.57
CA TYR A 197 12.66 5.70 12.54
C TYR A 197 12.96 5.13 11.15
N LEU A 198 11.99 5.14 10.23
CA LEU A 198 12.10 4.50 8.92
C LEU A 198 12.12 5.49 7.74
N ASN A 199 11.89 6.78 7.98
CA ASN A 199 11.83 7.81 6.95
C ASN A 199 13.21 8.27 6.46
N ARG A 200 14.00 7.32 5.96
CA ARG A 200 15.32 7.56 5.36
C ARG A 200 15.40 6.89 3.99
N PRO A 201 16.03 7.54 2.99
CA PRO A 201 16.25 6.92 1.70
C PRO A 201 17.17 5.70 1.88
N SER A 202 16.74 4.53 1.40
CA SER A 202 17.57 3.33 1.40
C SER A 202 17.38 2.54 0.12
N ALA A 203 18.46 1.85 -0.32
CA ALA A 203 18.40 0.95 -1.46
C ALA A 203 17.37 -0.17 -1.24
N THR A 204 17.32 -0.69 -0.02
CA THR A 204 16.34 -1.70 0.41
C THR A 204 14.90 -1.21 0.27
N LEU A 205 14.58 -0.01 0.76
CA LEU A 205 13.23 0.55 0.61
C LEU A 205 12.85 0.74 -0.85
N LYS A 206 13.77 1.24 -1.68
CA LYS A 206 13.56 1.42 -3.12
C LYS A 206 13.31 0.09 -3.84
N TYR A 207 14.01 -0.97 -3.44
CA TYR A 207 13.83 -2.31 -3.98
C TYR A 207 12.49 -2.92 -3.53
N LEU A 208 12.26 -3.00 -2.21
CA LEU A 208 11.05 -3.60 -1.64
C LEU A 208 9.77 -2.87 -2.10
N SER A 209 9.80 -1.54 -2.23
CA SER A 209 8.67 -0.77 -2.74
C SER A 209 8.33 -1.09 -4.19
N GLN A 210 9.33 -1.46 -5.01
CA GLN A 210 9.09 -1.91 -6.38
C GLN A 210 8.63 -3.36 -6.44
N ALA A 211 9.06 -4.20 -5.50
CA ALA A 211 8.68 -5.61 -5.43
C ALA A 211 7.26 -5.82 -4.90
N ALA A 212 6.80 -4.99 -3.95
CA ALA A 212 5.53 -5.17 -3.25
C ALA A 212 4.33 -5.32 -4.19
N TYR A 213 4.28 -4.53 -5.27
CA TYR A 213 3.14 -4.52 -6.18
C TYR A 213 3.08 -5.77 -7.10
N PRO A 214 4.16 -6.17 -7.80
CA PRO A 214 4.23 -7.47 -8.47
C PRO A 214 3.96 -8.67 -7.56
N VAL A 215 4.55 -8.66 -6.36
CA VAL A 215 4.35 -9.71 -5.35
C VAL A 215 2.88 -9.80 -4.95
N TYR A 216 2.23 -8.66 -4.69
CA TYR A 216 0.79 -8.61 -4.41
C TYR A 216 -0.06 -9.22 -5.53
N ILE A 217 0.30 -9.03 -6.81
CA ILE A 217 -0.47 -9.63 -7.90
C ILE A 217 -0.36 -11.16 -7.88
N ILE A 218 0.86 -11.69 -7.74
CA ILE A 218 1.13 -13.13 -7.89
C ILE A 218 0.92 -13.96 -6.62
N HIS A 219 0.90 -13.34 -5.44
CA HIS A 219 0.97 -14.08 -4.17
C HIS A 219 -0.15 -15.10 -3.98
N MET A 220 -1.39 -14.82 -4.39
CA MET A 220 -2.49 -15.79 -4.23
C MET A 220 -2.29 -17.05 -5.06
N PHE A 221 -1.75 -16.92 -6.26
CA PHE A 221 -1.39 -18.08 -7.08
C PHE A 221 -0.33 -18.94 -6.37
N VAL A 222 0.75 -18.31 -5.90
CA VAL A 222 1.81 -19.01 -5.17
C VAL A 222 1.29 -19.63 -3.87
N LEU A 223 0.46 -18.91 -3.13
CA LEU A 223 -0.16 -19.38 -1.89
C LEU A 223 -1.01 -20.62 -2.15
N TYR A 224 -1.80 -20.65 -3.22
CA TYR A 224 -2.65 -21.79 -3.57
C TYR A 224 -1.82 -22.99 -4.03
N VAL A 225 -0.71 -22.77 -4.75
CA VAL A 225 0.26 -23.83 -5.05
C VAL A 225 0.85 -24.39 -3.75
N GLY A 226 1.27 -23.53 -2.82
CA GLY A 226 1.78 -23.94 -1.53
C GLY A 226 0.74 -24.73 -0.73
N ALA A 227 -0.50 -24.28 -0.72
CA ALA A 227 -1.61 -24.96 -0.08
C ALA A 227 -1.88 -26.34 -0.68
N LEU A 228 -1.88 -26.45 -2.02
CA LEU A 228 -2.06 -27.73 -2.74
C LEU A 228 -1.02 -28.78 -2.33
N ILE A 229 0.23 -28.36 -2.10
CA ILE A 229 1.34 -29.26 -1.77
C ILE A 229 1.40 -29.54 -0.25
N ILE A 230 1.20 -28.53 0.60
CA ILE A 230 1.48 -28.60 2.03
C ILE A 230 0.27 -29.07 2.84
N LEU A 231 -0.96 -28.67 2.46
CA LEU A 231 -2.15 -29.04 3.24
C LEU A 231 -2.39 -30.56 3.31
N PRO A 232 -2.11 -31.37 2.27
CA PRO A 232 -2.26 -32.83 2.36
C PRO A 232 -1.25 -33.52 3.29
N LEU A 233 -0.14 -32.85 3.65
CA LEU A 233 0.89 -33.46 4.49
C LEU A 233 0.38 -33.71 5.92
N ALA A 234 0.83 -34.83 6.51
CA ALA A 234 0.54 -35.20 7.89
C ALA A 234 1.43 -34.36 8.85
N MET A 235 1.02 -33.12 9.09
CA MET A 235 1.74 -32.17 9.95
C MET A 235 0.76 -31.28 10.74
N PRO A 236 1.14 -30.81 11.95
CA PRO A 236 0.30 -29.92 12.76
C PRO A 236 -0.12 -28.63 12.02
N PRO A 237 -1.33 -28.09 12.27
CA PRO A 237 -1.82 -26.88 11.59
C PRO A 237 -0.90 -25.66 11.69
N PHE A 238 -0.25 -25.46 12.83
CA PHE A 238 0.68 -24.35 13.04
C PHE A 238 1.91 -24.45 12.12
N LEU A 239 2.45 -25.66 11.93
CA LEU A 239 3.55 -25.87 10.98
C LEU A 239 3.08 -25.69 9.53
N LYS A 240 1.83 -26.06 9.20
CA LYS A 240 1.27 -25.84 7.85
C LYS A 240 1.20 -24.35 7.54
N PHE A 241 0.69 -23.56 8.50
CA PHE A 241 0.66 -22.11 8.40
C PHE A 241 2.06 -21.56 8.14
N LEU A 242 3.03 -21.91 8.98
CA LEU A 242 4.40 -21.42 8.85
C LEU A 242 5.04 -21.83 7.51
N ALA A 243 4.86 -23.08 7.09
CA ALA A 243 5.38 -23.60 5.84
C ALA A 243 4.76 -22.89 4.62
N ILE A 244 3.44 -22.71 4.58
CA ILE A 244 2.77 -21.99 3.48
C ILE A 244 3.20 -20.53 3.45
N THR A 245 3.34 -19.87 4.61
CA THR A 245 3.81 -18.47 4.68
C THR A 245 5.22 -18.33 4.14
N PHE A 246 6.17 -19.15 4.59
CA PHE A 246 7.55 -19.09 4.08
C PHE A 246 7.65 -19.49 2.63
N PHE A 247 6.94 -20.54 2.21
CA PHE A 247 6.86 -20.95 0.80
C PHE A 247 6.38 -19.78 -0.07
N THR A 248 5.27 -19.16 0.32
CA THR A 248 4.67 -18.03 -0.43
C THR A 248 5.64 -16.86 -0.50
N PHE A 249 6.26 -16.51 0.62
CA PHE A 249 7.24 -15.43 0.67
C PHE A 249 8.42 -15.71 -0.26
N ILE A 250 9.10 -16.84 -0.08
CA ILE A 250 10.31 -17.20 -0.84
C ILE A 250 10.01 -17.28 -2.33
N VAL A 251 8.96 -18.02 -2.72
CA VAL A 251 8.64 -18.26 -4.13
C VAL A 251 8.17 -16.96 -4.81
N CYS A 252 7.41 -16.09 -4.13
CA CYS A 252 7.06 -14.79 -4.69
C CYS A 252 8.29 -13.92 -4.96
N PHE A 253 9.26 -13.89 -4.04
CA PHE A 253 10.52 -13.16 -4.22
C PHE A 253 11.36 -13.76 -5.36
N LEU A 254 11.44 -15.08 -5.48
CA LEU A 254 12.12 -15.76 -6.58
C LEU A 254 11.48 -15.46 -7.93
N VAL A 255 10.14 -15.54 -8.02
CA VAL A 255 9.39 -15.18 -9.24
C VAL A 255 9.61 -13.71 -9.61
N TYR A 256 9.58 -12.81 -8.63
CA TYR A 256 9.87 -11.40 -8.86
C TYR A 256 11.29 -11.19 -9.42
N GLU A 257 12.31 -11.76 -8.77
CA GLU A 257 13.72 -11.52 -9.10
C GLU A 257 14.15 -12.21 -10.40
N LEU A 258 13.69 -13.44 -10.64
CA LEU A 258 14.11 -14.26 -11.77
C LEU A 258 13.24 -14.07 -13.02
N ILE A 259 11.95 -13.79 -12.87
CA ILE A 259 11.00 -13.72 -13.99
C ILE A 259 10.56 -12.29 -14.24
N LEU A 260 9.87 -11.68 -13.27
CA LEU A 260 9.18 -10.40 -13.50
C LEU A 260 10.14 -9.22 -13.73
N ARG A 261 11.31 -9.25 -13.07
CA ARG A 261 12.34 -8.22 -13.23
C ARG A 261 13.15 -8.39 -14.51
N ARG A 262 13.34 -9.62 -15.00
CA ARG A 262 14.18 -9.93 -16.16
C ARG A 262 13.43 -9.83 -17.48
N ILE A 263 12.16 -10.24 -17.51
CA ILE A 263 11.36 -10.26 -18.73
C ILE A 263 10.67 -8.91 -18.93
N ASN A 264 11.20 -8.08 -19.85
CA ASN A 264 10.72 -6.71 -20.07
C ASN A 264 9.23 -6.61 -20.43
N ILE A 265 8.68 -7.58 -21.17
CA ILE A 265 7.28 -7.56 -21.58
C ILE A 265 6.29 -7.76 -20.44
N LEU A 266 6.69 -8.46 -19.37
CA LEU A 266 5.85 -8.68 -18.20
C LEU A 266 5.78 -7.46 -17.29
N ARG A 267 6.77 -6.57 -17.33
CA ARG A 267 6.89 -5.45 -16.40
C ARG A 267 5.62 -4.58 -16.34
N PRO A 268 5.06 -4.10 -17.46
CA PRO A 268 3.85 -3.29 -17.42
C PRO A 268 2.63 -4.05 -16.87
N LEU A 269 2.54 -5.37 -17.11
CA LEU A 269 1.46 -6.23 -16.63
C LEU A 269 1.50 -6.41 -15.10
N PHE A 270 2.65 -6.19 -14.48
CA PHE A 270 2.84 -6.21 -13.04
C PHE A 270 3.17 -4.81 -12.47
N GLY A 271 2.77 -3.74 -13.16
CA GLY A 271 2.89 -2.35 -12.69
C GLY A 271 4.32 -1.78 -12.63
N LEU A 272 5.30 -2.52 -13.14
CA LEU A 272 6.67 -2.06 -13.28
C LEU A 272 6.83 -1.21 -14.55
N LYS A 273 7.78 -0.27 -14.50
CA LYS A 273 8.13 0.52 -15.68
C LYS A 273 8.85 -0.34 -16.72
N TRP A 274 8.52 -0.10 -17.98
CA TRP A 274 9.30 -0.61 -19.11
C TRP A 274 10.73 -0.08 -19.06
N GLN A 275 11.72 -0.96 -19.25
CA GLN A 275 13.11 -0.56 -19.46
C GLN A 275 13.39 -0.50 -20.97
N SER A 276 13.46 0.70 -21.52
CA SER A 276 13.94 0.91 -22.89
C SER A 276 15.46 0.81 -22.92
N LYS A 277 16.05 0.18 -23.96
CA LYS A 277 17.50 -0.01 -24.14
C LYS A 277 18.31 1.28 -23.96
N ASN A 278 17.75 2.45 -24.29
CA ASN A 278 18.43 3.75 -24.11
C ASN A 278 18.70 4.15 -22.65
N ASN A 279 18.01 3.57 -21.66
CA ASN A 279 18.29 3.82 -20.24
C ASN A 279 19.45 2.97 -19.68
N GLN A 280 19.91 1.94 -20.40
CA GLN A 280 21.06 1.14 -19.97
C GLN A 280 22.39 1.86 -20.31
N LEU A 281 22.47 2.50 -21.48
CA LEU A 281 23.67 3.24 -21.90
C LEU A 281 24.01 4.41 -20.96
N ASN A 282 23.01 5.16 -20.49
CA ASN A 282 23.20 6.28 -19.55
C ASN A 282 23.51 5.86 -18.10
N GLN A 283 23.37 4.58 -17.74
CA GLN A 283 23.79 4.08 -16.42
C GLN A 283 25.25 3.61 -16.43
N SER A 284 25.75 3.12 -17.56
CA SER A 284 27.16 2.77 -17.76
C SER A 284 28.07 3.99 -17.94
N THR A 285 27.64 5.06 -18.61
CA THR A 285 28.50 6.25 -18.81
C THR A 285 28.73 7.10 -17.56
N VAL A 286 27.86 6.98 -16.54
CA VAL A 286 28.02 7.75 -15.28
C VAL A 286 28.98 7.05 -14.30
N THR A 287 29.23 5.75 -14.47
CA THR A 287 30.18 4.99 -13.66
C THR A 287 31.63 5.05 -14.17
N ASP A 288 31.87 5.57 -15.38
CA ASP A 288 33.20 5.57 -16.03
C ASP A 288 33.91 6.93 -16.05
N LEU A 289 33.46 7.92 -15.27
CA LEU A 289 34.24 9.16 -15.08
C LEU A 289 35.31 8.92 -14.01
N PRO A 290 36.61 8.92 -14.34
CA PRO A 290 37.66 8.80 -13.35
C PRO A 290 37.60 10.01 -12.41
N ALA A 291 37.63 9.73 -11.11
CA ALA A 291 37.76 10.74 -10.07
C ALA A 291 39.00 11.60 -10.37
N LYS A 292 38.78 12.85 -10.79
CA LYS A 292 39.84 13.85 -10.82
C LYS A 292 40.33 14.02 -9.38
N THR A 293 41.53 13.50 -9.15
CA THR A 293 42.37 13.72 -7.97
C THR A 293 42.50 15.21 -7.68
N SER A 294 41.95 15.65 -6.55
CA SER A 294 42.29 16.91 -5.91
C SER A 294 43.12 16.59 -4.66
N ASN A 295 44.44 16.76 -4.75
CA ASN A 295 45.34 17.03 -3.63
C ASN A 295 46.72 17.43 -4.20
N VAL A 296 47.49 18.20 -3.40
CA VAL A 296 48.78 18.91 -3.67
C VAL A 296 48.50 20.42 -3.89
N LEU A 297 48.86 21.40 -3.04
CA LEU A 297 49.73 21.51 -1.85
C LEU A 297 49.30 22.73 -1.00
N GLY A 298 49.59 22.68 0.30
CA GLY A 298 49.60 23.84 1.19
C GLY A 298 50.94 24.57 1.20
N GLU A 299 50.87 25.85 1.60
CA GLU A 299 51.86 26.71 2.26
C GLU A 299 53.30 26.84 1.72
N ALA A 300 53.69 28.08 1.35
CA ALA A 300 54.85 28.80 1.91
C ALA A 300 55.00 30.24 1.34
N SER A 301 54.98 31.23 2.26
CA SER A 301 55.77 32.49 2.34
C SER A 301 56.15 33.35 1.11
N GLY A 302 55.93 34.66 1.24
CA GLY A 302 56.99 35.66 1.02
C GLY A 302 56.62 36.89 0.18
N THR A 303 56.81 38.06 0.81
CA THR A 303 56.77 39.46 0.34
C THR A 303 55.43 40.08 0.00
#